data_AF-B9AG92-F1
#
_entry.id   AF-B9AG92-F1
#
_cell.length_a   1.000
_cell.length_b   1.000
_cell.length_c   1.000
_cell.angle_alpha   90.00
_cell.angle_beta   90.00
_cell.angle_gamma   90.00
#
_symmetry.space_group_name_H-M   'P 1'
#
loop_
_entity.id
_entity.type
_entity.pdbx_description
1 polymer ?
#
loop_
_entity_poly.entity_id
_entity_poly.type
_entity_poly.pdbx_seq_one_letter_code
_entity_poly.pdbx_strand_id
1 'polypeptide(L)'
;MMADDKQKDEKKDRITINVHEEYFDLYQNILSRSEWSSRDNLKLFTITVLIGKYIVNEPISLKGHKRSYLRVRDNEKKDDMTLLKCFAICESDDMNILDDENAMFDLCEKYTTSGIKQLAEWYKDSNEEDIILRLSNLLTDKFIKNSL
;
A
#
# COMPACT_ATOMS: atom_id res chain seq x y z
N MET A 1 3.97 -42.70 25.59
CA MET A 1 4.59 -41.46 25.10
C MET A 1 4.06 -41.23 23.70
N MET A 2 2.97 -40.46 23.56
CA MET A 2 2.52 -39.97 22.26
C MET A 2 3.13 -38.58 22.11
N ALA A 3 3.97 -38.40 21.10
CA ALA A 3 4.55 -37.11 20.78
C ALA A 3 3.46 -36.26 20.13
N ASP A 4 3.22 -35.10 20.71
CA ASP A 4 2.48 -33.99 20.11
C ASP A 4 3.16 -33.58 18.81
N ASP A 5 2.61 -33.98 17.67
CA ASP A 5 2.86 -33.32 16.40
C ASP A 5 2.07 -32.00 16.38
N LYS A 6 2.59 -30.98 17.08
CA LYS A 6 2.25 -29.59 16.78
C LYS A 6 2.77 -29.30 15.38
N GLN A 7 1.88 -29.33 14.39
CA GLN A 7 2.12 -28.72 13.09
C GLN A 7 2.59 -27.28 13.34
N LYS A 8 3.88 -27.03 13.12
CA LYS A 8 4.39 -25.67 12.94
C LYS A 8 3.72 -25.14 11.68
N ASP A 9 2.78 -24.21 11.85
CA ASP A 9 2.32 -23.39 10.74
C ASP A 9 3.57 -22.73 10.12
N GLU A 10 3.98 -23.23 8.96
CA GLU A 10 5.03 -22.59 8.16
C GLU A 10 4.55 -21.18 7.85
N LYS A 11 5.27 -20.16 8.35
CA LYS A 11 5.10 -18.77 7.92
C LYS A 11 5.13 -18.76 6.39
N LYS A 12 3.97 -18.58 5.76
CA LYS A 12 3.87 -18.47 4.31
C LYS A 12 4.29 -17.07 3.91
N ASP A 13 5.58 -16.91 3.71
CA ASP A 13 6.18 -15.74 3.08
C ASP A 13 5.42 -15.36 1.80
N ARG A 14 5.08 -14.08 1.67
CA ARG A 14 4.30 -13.59 0.54
C ARG A 14 5.21 -13.27 -0.63
N ILE A 15 4.88 -13.80 -1.80
CA ILE A 15 5.69 -13.59 -3.01
C ILE A 15 5.43 -12.22 -3.63
N THR A 16 4.16 -11.82 -3.73
CA THR A 16 3.74 -10.60 -4.42
C THR A 16 2.73 -9.79 -3.63
N ILE A 17 2.79 -8.48 -3.83
CA ILE A 17 1.70 -7.56 -3.53
C ILE A 17 0.81 -7.47 -4.77
N ASN A 18 -0.50 -7.42 -4.55
CA ASN A 18 -1.52 -7.38 -5.59
C ASN A 18 -2.24 -6.03 -5.59
N VAL A 19 -2.83 -5.70 -6.73
CA VAL A 19 -3.77 -4.58 -6.87
C VAL A 19 -5.06 -5.09 -7.50
N HIS A 20 -6.10 -4.27 -7.50
CA HIS A 20 -7.34 -4.61 -8.18
C HIS A 20 -7.10 -4.68 -9.69
N GLU A 21 -7.51 -5.78 -10.34
CA GLU A 21 -7.19 -6.03 -11.75
C GLU A 21 -7.71 -4.94 -12.70
N GLU A 22 -8.91 -4.42 -12.44
CA GLU A 22 -9.56 -3.35 -13.24
C GLU A 22 -8.74 -2.07 -13.31
N TYR A 23 -7.97 -1.77 -12.26
CA TYR A 23 -7.19 -0.53 -12.15
C TYR A 23 -5.71 -0.74 -12.47
N PHE A 24 -5.29 -1.94 -12.84
CA PHE A 24 -3.89 -2.22 -13.16
C PHE A 24 -3.36 -1.31 -14.27
N ASP A 25 -4.17 -1.04 -15.30
CA ASP A 25 -3.77 -0.17 -16.41
C ASP A 25 -3.61 1.28 -15.96
N LEU A 26 -4.32 1.73 -14.91
CA LEU A 26 -4.07 3.05 -14.31
C LEU A 26 -2.66 3.11 -13.71
N TYR A 27 -2.22 2.07 -12.99
CA TYR A 27 -0.86 2.02 -12.46
C TYR A 27 0.18 2.13 -13.60
N GLN A 28 0.01 1.35 -14.67
CA GLN A 28 0.93 1.37 -15.81
C GLN A 28 0.92 2.73 -16.52
N ASN A 29 -0.26 3.30 -16.72
CA ASN A 29 -0.41 4.60 -17.38
C ASN A 29 0.33 5.69 -16.61
N ILE A 30 0.19 5.75 -15.29
CA ILE A 30 0.86 6.81 -14.54
C ILE A 30 2.38 6.55 -14.45
N LEU A 31 2.84 5.31 -14.32
CA LEU A 31 4.28 4.99 -14.36
C LEU A 31 4.94 5.29 -15.70
N SER A 32 4.19 5.21 -16.81
CA SER A 32 4.70 5.50 -18.14
C SER A 32 4.92 7.00 -18.41
N ARG A 33 4.41 7.89 -17.54
CA ARG A 33 4.53 9.34 -17.69
C ARG A 33 5.92 9.82 -17.30
N SER A 34 6.52 10.66 -18.15
CA SER A 34 7.85 11.24 -17.95
C SER A 34 7.96 12.09 -16.67
N GLU A 35 6.86 12.72 -16.28
CA GLU A 35 6.70 13.53 -15.08
C GLU A 35 6.77 12.68 -13.80
N TRP A 36 6.75 11.35 -13.93
CA TRP A 36 6.90 10.37 -12.85
C TRP A 36 8.14 9.49 -12.96
N SER A 37 9.14 9.96 -13.72
CA SER A 37 10.37 9.24 -14.07
C SER A 37 11.23 8.79 -12.89
N SER A 38 11.00 9.28 -11.67
CA SER A 38 11.78 8.92 -10.48
C SER A 38 11.27 7.69 -9.72
N ARG A 39 10.22 7.00 -10.21
CA ARG A 39 9.45 6.06 -9.39
C ARG A 39 9.46 4.62 -9.89
N ASP A 40 9.41 3.72 -8.93
CA ASP A 40 9.11 2.31 -9.14
C ASP A 40 7.70 1.96 -8.65
N ASN A 41 7.30 0.72 -8.90
CA ASN A 41 5.99 0.19 -8.51
C ASN A 41 5.72 0.35 -7.01
N LEU A 42 6.74 0.24 -6.15
CA LEU A 42 6.57 0.27 -4.70
C LEU A 42 6.19 1.67 -4.22
N LYS A 43 6.89 2.71 -4.68
CA LYS A 43 6.58 4.10 -4.30
C LYS A 43 5.16 4.49 -4.70
N LEU A 44 4.74 4.09 -5.91
CA LEU A 44 3.35 4.28 -6.35
C LEU A 44 2.37 3.53 -5.46
N PHE A 45 2.65 2.25 -5.16
CA PHE A 45 1.82 1.46 -4.26
C PHE A 45 1.62 2.14 -2.91
N THR A 46 2.72 2.52 -2.24
CA THR A 46 2.70 3.21 -0.94
C THR A 46 1.86 4.47 -0.98
N ILE A 47 1.99 5.29 -2.01
CA ILE A 47 1.19 6.51 -2.15
C ILE A 47 -0.29 6.18 -2.31
N THR A 48 -0.66 5.17 -3.09
CA THR A 48 -2.07 4.77 -3.19
C THR A 48 -2.62 4.26 -1.85
N VAL A 49 -1.83 3.52 -1.05
CA VAL A 49 -2.25 3.11 0.30
C VAL A 49 -2.53 4.34 1.17
N LEU A 50 -1.61 5.31 1.20
CA LEU A 50 -1.75 6.51 2.03
C LEU A 50 -2.93 7.38 1.60
N ILE A 51 -3.15 7.57 0.29
CA ILE A 51 -4.33 8.29 -0.23
C ILE A 51 -5.60 7.54 0.16
N GLY A 52 -5.64 6.24 -0.09
CA GLY A 52 -6.82 5.42 0.20
C GLY A 52 -7.20 5.44 1.67
N LYS A 53 -6.22 5.37 2.58
CA LYS A 53 -6.49 5.46 4.02
C LYS A 53 -6.84 6.88 4.46
N TYR A 54 -5.93 7.82 4.24
CA TYR A 54 -6.00 9.09 4.95
C TYR A 54 -6.88 10.10 4.26
N ILE A 55 -7.09 9.98 2.94
CA ILE A 55 -7.86 10.96 2.16
C ILE A 55 -9.25 10.43 1.87
N VAL A 56 -9.33 9.27 1.22
CA VAL A 56 -10.62 8.65 0.86
C VAL A 56 -11.23 7.95 2.06
N ASN A 57 -10.41 7.28 2.87
CA ASN A 57 -10.79 6.47 4.03
C ASN A 57 -11.82 5.37 3.70
N GLU A 58 -11.67 4.76 2.52
CA GLU A 58 -12.56 3.71 2.04
C GLU A 58 -11.75 2.44 1.72
N PRO A 59 -11.80 1.41 2.60
CA PRO A 59 -11.18 0.12 2.33
C PRO A 59 -12.01 -0.68 1.34
N ILE A 60 -11.40 -1.15 0.27
CA ILE A 60 -12.01 -1.96 -0.79
C ILE A 60 -11.31 -3.32 -0.83
N SER A 61 -12.06 -4.39 -0.58
CA SER A 61 -11.51 -5.75 -0.63
C SER A 61 -11.17 -6.14 -2.07
N LEU A 62 -10.00 -6.76 -2.27
CA LEU A 62 -9.60 -7.30 -3.56
C LEU A 62 -10.17 -8.72 -3.85
N LYS A 63 -11.11 -9.24 -3.06
CA LYS A 63 -11.61 -10.62 -3.22
C LYS A 63 -12.11 -10.88 -4.65
N GLY A 64 -11.52 -11.88 -5.31
CA GLY A 64 -11.89 -12.28 -6.67
C GLY A 64 -11.30 -11.42 -7.79
N HIS A 65 -10.66 -10.29 -7.48
CA HIS A 65 -10.20 -9.30 -8.45
C HIS A 65 -8.74 -8.89 -8.22
N LYS A 66 -7.84 -9.87 -8.03
CA LYS A 66 -6.42 -9.63 -7.72
C LYS A 66 -5.56 -9.78 -8.97
N ARG A 67 -4.69 -8.80 -9.22
CA ARG A 67 -3.58 -8.90 -10.17
C ARG A 67 -2.25 -8.63 -9.47
N SER A 68 -1.27 -9.52 -9.65
CA SER A 68 0.08 -9.32 -9.10
C SER A 68 0.71 -8.07 -9.67
N TYR A 69 1.31 -7.26 -8.80
CA TYR A 69 1.81 -5.94 -9.17
C TYR A 69 3.30 -5.76 -8.90
N LEU A 70 3.79 -6.16 -7.72
CA LEU A 70 5.21 -6.13 -7.40
C LEU A 70 5.63 -7.31 -6.53
N ARG A 71 6.90 -7.70 -6.63
CA ARG A 71 7.50 -8.77 -5.81
C ARG A 71 7.96 -8.19 -4.48
N VAL A 72 7.62 -8.87 -3.39
CA VAL A 72 7.93 -8.42 -2.02
C VAL A 72 9.45 -8.39 -1.80
N ARG A 73 10.12 -9.50 -2.09
CA ARG A 73 11.55 -9.70 -1.80
C ARG A 73 12.46 -8.72 -2.57
N ASP A 74 12.08 -8.31 -3.78
CA ASP A 74 12.82 -7.32 -4.58
C ASP A 74 12.79 -5.91 -3.96
N ASN A 75 11.92 -5.69 -2.99
CA ASN A 75 11.57 -4.38 -2.43
C ASN A 75 11.77 -4.31 -0.91
N GLU A 76 12.20 -5.39 -0.27
CA GLU A 76 12.18 -5.55 1.19
C GLU A 76 13.01 -4.50 1.94
N LYS A 77 14.10 -4.04 1.33
CA LYS A 77 15.05 -3.08 1.92
C LYS A 77 14.77 -1.62 1.56
N LYS A 78 13.70 -1.34 0.82
CA LYS A 78 13.36 0.03 0.39
C LYS A 78 12.58 0.76 1.49
N ASP A 79 12.80 2.06 1.61
CA ASP A 79 12.15 2.90 2.64
C ASP A 79 10.62 2.85 2.57
N ASP A 80 10.06 2.79 1.36
CA ASP A 80 8.63 2.63 1.15
C ASP A 80 8.08 1.33 1.79
N MET A 81 8.87 0.25 1.85
CA MET A 81 8.46 -0.97 2.54
C MET A 81 8.39 -0.77 4.06
N THR A 82 9.31 0.02 4.62
CA THR A 82 9.27 0.43 6.03
C THR A 82 8.00 1.22 6.32
N LEU A 83 7.61 2.14 5.43
CA LEU A 83 6.35 2.89 5.57
C LEU A 83 5.13 1.98 5.56
N LEU A 84 5.08 0.98 4.67
CA LEU A 84 3.98 0.01 4.63
C LEU A 84 3.90 -0.85 5.90
N LYS A 85 5.05 -1.24 6.47
CA LYS A 85 5.10 -1.96 7.76
C LYS A 85 4.58 -1.10 8.90
N CYS A 86 5.01 0.15 8.99
CA CYS A 86 4.51 1.10 9.99
C CYS A 86 3.00 1.33 9.84
N PHE A 87 2.52 1.50 8.60
CA PHE A 87 1.09 1.61 8.31
C PHE A 87 0.32 0.39 8.82
N ALA A 88 0.80 -0.82 8.53
CA ALA A 88 0.12 -2.05 8.96
C ALA A 88 0.05 -2.17 10.49
N ILE A 89 1.11 -1.80 11.21
CA ILE A 89 1.09 -1.75 12.68
C ILE A 89 0.04 -0.75 13.17
N CYS A 90 0.04 0.47 12.63
CA CYS A 90 -0.92 1.50 13.05
C CYS A 90 -2.37 1.12 12.74
N GLU A 91 -2.62 0.44 11.62
CA GLU A 91 -3.98 0.06 11.22
C GLU A 91 -4.50 -1.16 11.99
N SER A 92 -3.62 -2.09 12.35
CA SER A 92 -3.98 -3.29 13.11
C SER A 92 -3.97 -3.08 14.63
N ASP A 93 -3.30 -2.03 15.11
CA ASP A 93 -2.95 -1.83 16.53
C ASP A 93 -2.20 -3.03 17.13
N ASP A 94 -1.45 -3.77 16.30
CA ASP A 94 -0.70 -4.96 16.71
C ASP A 94 0.67 -5.00 16.03
N MET A 95 1.74 -4.98 16.82
CA MET A 95 3.11 -5.12 16.29
C MET A 95 3.38 -6.50 15.70
N ASN A 96 2.66 -7.54 16.16
CA ASN A 96 2.84 -8.91 15.65
C ASN A 96 2.27 -9.10 14.24
N ILE A 97 1.58 -8.09 13.67
CA ILE A 97 1.14 -8.13 12.27
C ILE A 97 2.32 -8.33 11.30
N LEU A 98 3.53 -7.92 11.70
CA LEU A 98 4.73 -8.09 10.88
C LEU A 98 5.19 -9.55 10.78
N ASP A 99 4.72 -10.43 11.66
CA ASP A 99 5.01 -11.86 11.61
C ASP A 99 4.16 -12.60 10.56
N ASP A 100 3.06 -11.98 10.10
CA ASP A 100 2.19 -12.49 9.05
C ASP A 100 2.18 -11.54 7.84
N GLU A 101 3.11 -11.76 6.91
CA GLU A 101 3.20 -10.97 5.67
C GLU A 101 1.89 -11.00 4.86
N ASN A 102 1.09 -12.09 4.93
CA ASN A 102 -0.17 -12.15 4.20
C ASN A 102 -1.17 -11.16 4.79
N ALA A 103 -1.34 -11.18 6.11
CA ALA A 103 -2.23 -10.25 6.80
C ALA A 103 -1.76 -8.79 6.66
N MET A 104 -0.45 -8.55 6.80
CA MET A 104 0.17 -7.23 6.62
C MET A 104 -0.13 -6.65 5.23
N PHE A 105 0.14 -7.42 4.16
CA PHE A 105 -0.11 -6.92 2.80
C PHE A 105 -1.61 -6.88 2.46
N ASP A 106 -2.44 -7.78 2.97
CA ASP A 106 -3.89 -7.69 2.79
C ASP A 106 -4.49 -6.43 3.44
N LEU A 107 -3.89 -5.90 4.52
CA LEU A 107 -4.26 -4.60 5.08
C LEU A 107 -3.92 -3.46 4.12
N CYS A 108 -2.69 -3.41 3.63
CA CYS A 108 -2.25 -2.40 2.67
C CYS A 108 -3.11 -2.43 1.40
N GLU A 109 -3.32 -3.62 0.83
CA GLU A 109 -4.05 -3.83 -0.42
C GLU A 109 -5.48 -3.28 -0.39
N LYS A 110 -6.15 -3.31 0.76
CA LYS A 110 -7.52 -2.78 0.91
C LYS A 110 -7.63 -1.30 0.54
N TYR A 111 -6.59 -0.50 0.77
CA TYR A 111 -6.64 0.94 0.53
C TYR A 111 -6.15 1.34 -0.86
N THR A 112 -5.49 0.44 -1.57
CA THR A 112 -4.87 0.75 -2.87
C THR A 112 -5.89 1.16 -3.93
N THR A 113 -7.05 0.53 -3.94
CA THR A 113 -8.09 0.73 -4.97
C THR A 113 -8.72 2.12 -4.89
N SER A 114 -9.12 2.56 -3.70
CA SER A 114 -9.63 3.92 -3.49
C SER A 114 -8.53 4.95 -3.72
N GLY A 115 -7.30 4.63 -3.31
CA GLY A 115 -6.10 5.41 -3.54
C GLY A 115 -5.81 5.70 -5.01
N ILE A 116 -5.76 4.66 -5.87
CA ILE A 116 -5.41 4.83 -7.28
C ILE A 116 -6.48 5.61 -8.05
N LYS A 117 -7.76 5.45 -7.69
CA LYS A 117 -8.86 6.25 -8.26
C LYS A 117 -8.67 7.73 -7.96
N GLN A 118 -8.48 8.07 -6.69
CA GLN A 118 -8.29 9.46 -6.27
C GLN A 118 -7.00 10.06 -6.85
N LEU A 119 -5.94 9.26 -6.91
CA LEU A 119 -4.67 9.67 -7.51
C LEU A 119 -4.83 9.99 -9.00
N ALA A 120 -5.54 9.14 -9.74
CA ALA A 120 -5.83 9.35 -11.15
C ALA A 120 -6.65 10.63 -11.41
N GLU A 121 -7.53 11.02 -10.48
CA GLU A 121 -8.24 12.31 -10.55
C GLU A 121 -7.29 13.49 -10.35
N TRP A 122 -6.43 13.45 -9.33
CA TRP A 122 -5.44 14.51 -9.10
C TRP A 122 -4.47 14.66 -10.27
N TYR A 123 -4.14 13.55 -10.92
CA TYR A 123 -3.24 13.50 -12.08
C TYR A 123 -3.76 14.20 -13.34
N LYS A 124 -5.06 14.50 -13.43
CA LYS A 124 -5.58 15.23 -14.59
C LYS A 124 -5.03 16.66 -14.65
N ASP A 125 -4.70 17.23 -13.50
CA ASP A 125 -4.44 18.67 -13.36
C ASP A 125 -3.11 18.97 -12.64
N SER A 126 -2.22 17.99 -12.43
CA SER A 126 -1.04 18.15 -11.57
C SER A 126 0.14 17.22 -11.92
N ASN A 127 1.35 17.61 -11.54
CA ASN A 127 2.56 16.79 -11.69
C ASN A 127 2.88 15.99 -10.40
N GLU A 128 4.00 15.25 -10.41
CA GLU A 128 4.45 14.47 -9.24
C GLU A 128 4.61 15.30 -7.97
N GLU A 129 5.31 16.42 -8.08
CA GLU A 129 5.68 17.28 -6.95
C GLU A 129 4.44 17.88 -6.31
N ASP A 130 3.48 18.32 -7.13
CA ASP A 130 2.19 18.83 -6.68
C ASP A 130 1.43 17.80 -5.85
N ILE A 131 1.48 16.52 -6.26
CA ILE A 131 0.81 15.42 -5.57
C ILE A 131 1.51 15.11 -4.24
N ILE A 132 2.85 15.09 -4.22
CA ILE A 132 3.62 14.91 -2.97
C ILE A 132 3.30 16.06 -2.00
N LEU A 133 3.32 17.30 -2.48
CA LEU A 133 3.05 18.47 -1.67
C LEU A 133 1.63 18.44 -1.10
N ARG A 134 0.65 18.09 -1.93
CA ARG A 134 -0.75 17.90 -1.50
C ARG A 134 -0.86 16.83 -0.41
N LEU A 135 -0.20 15.69 -0.60
CA LEU A 135 -0.15 14.62 0.40
C LEU A 135 0.48 15.07 1.71
N SER A 136 1.64 15.72 1.63
CA SER A 136 2.37 16.23 2.79
C SER A 136 1.51 17.20 3.61
N ASN A 137 0.85 18.14 2.94
CA ASN A 137 -0.04 19.11 3.60
C ASN A 137 -1.23 18.41 4.28
N LEU A 138 -1.90 17.49 3.58
CA LEU A 138 -3.06 16.77 4.12
C LEU A 138 -2.71 15.88 5.32
N LEU A 139 -1.57 15.20 5.27
CA LEU A 139 -1.09 14.37 6.38
C LEU A 139 -0.65 15.22 7.57
N THR A 140 0.04 16.34 7.32
CA THR A 140 0.44 17.30 8.37
C THR A 140 -0.77 17.90 9.06
N ASP A 141 -1.77 18.34 8.30
CA ASP A 141 -3.01 18.89 8.85
C ASP A 141 -3.76 17.88 9.72
N LYS A 142 -3.82 16.61 9.29
CA LYS A 142 -4.42 15.53 10.07
C LYS A 142 -3.64 15.24 11.35
N PHE A 143 -2.32 15.25 11.28
CA PHE A 143 -1.47 15.07 12.46
C PHE A 143 -1.69 16.21 13.47
N ILE A 144 -1.64 17.46 13.04
CA ILE A 144 -1.84 18.63 13.91
C ILE A 144 -3.24 18.59 14.55
N LYS A 145 -4.29 18.30 13.77
CA LYS A 145 -5.68 18.26 14.28
C LYS A 145 -5.94 17.13 15.29
N ASN A 146 -5.21 16.02 15.20
CA ASN A 146 -5.32 14.91 16.16
C ASN A 146 -4.34 15.03 17.35
N SER A 147 -3.50 16.07 17.36
CA SER A 147 -2.52 16.32 18.44
C SER A 147 -3.02 17.35 19.48
N LEU A 148 -4.28 17.78 19.38
CA LEU A 148 -4.97 18.74 20.26
C LEU A 148 -6.26 18.10 20.81
#